data_AF-A0A1G3LXL2-F1
#
_entry.id   AF-A0A1G3LXL2-F1
#
_cell.length_a   1.000
_cell.length_b   1.000
_cell.length_c   1.000
_cell.angle_alpha   90.00
_cell.angle_beta   90.00
_cell.angle_gamma   90.00
#
_symmetry.space_group_name_H-M   'P 1'
#
loop_
_entity.id
_entity.type
_entity.pdbx_description
1 polymer ?
#
loop_
_entity_poly.entity_id
_entity_poly.type
_entity_poly.pdbx_seq_one_letter_code
_entity_poly.pdbx_strand_id
1 'polypeptide(L)' 'MRCVDAKLLKISMMLRRRDIKRAKKLAAERGIGYQTLLRQLVQSALDREIASAGRLIFE' A
#
# COMPACT_ATOMS: atom_id res chain seq x y z
N MET A 1 -2.52 3.73 27.39
CA MET A 1 -1.90 3.10 26.20
C MET A 1 -3.00 2.34 25.46
N ARG A 2 -3.64 2.95 24.45
CA ARG A 2 -4.71 2.27 23.68
C ARG A 2 -4.05 1.36 22.66
N CYS A 3 -4.05 0.06 22.91
CA CYS A 3 -3.77 -0.93 21.87
C CYS A 3 -4.93 -0.83 20.88
N VAL A 4 -4.72 -0.11 19.77
CA VAL A 4 -5.62 -0.18 18.62
C VAL A 4 -5.42 -1.56 18.04
N ASP A 5 -6.31 -2.48 18.37
CA ASP A 5 -6.37 -3.80 17.75
C ASP A 5 -6.55 -3.54 16.25
N ALA A 6 -5.47 -3.69 15.48
CA ALA A 6 -5.45 -3.37 14.06
C ALA A 6 -6.20 -4.45 13.30
N LYS A 7 -7.53 -4.44 13.42
CA LYS A 7 -8.42 -5.37 12.76
C LYS A 7 -8.19 -5.26 11.25
N LEU A 8 -7.63 -6.31 10.65
CA LEU A 8 -7.41 -6.37 9.22
C LEU A 8 -8.77 -6.39 8.50
N LEU A 9 -8.99 -5.42 7.61
CA LEU A 9 -10.17 -5.35 6.77
C LEU A 9 -9.84 -5.90 5.38
N LYS A 10 -10.74 -6.73 4.85
CA LYS A 10 -10.64 -7.20 3.46
C LYS A 10 -11.34 -6.19 2.56
N ILE A 11 -10.59 -5.68 1.58
CA ILE A 11 -11.12 -4.82 0.51
C ILE A 11 -10.99 -5.54 -0.83
N SER A 12 -11.94 -5.29 -1.73
CA SER A 12 -11.88 -5.72 -3.13
C SER A 12 -11.64 -4.48 -3.99
N MET A 13 -10.64 -4.51 -4.86
CA MET A 13 -10.32 -3.41 -5.77
C MET A 13 -10.20 -3.91 -7.20
N MET A 14 -10.71 -3.14 -8.15
CA MET A 14 -10.51 -3.41 -9.57
C MET A 14 -9.21 -2.75 -10.03
N LEU A 15 -8.28 -3.56 -10.53
CA LEU A 15 -7.02 -3.09 -11.09
C LEU A 15 -6.92 -3.51 -12.55
N ARG A 16 -6.27 -2.68 -13.38
CA ARG A 16 -6.06 -3.05 -14.78
C ARG A 16 -5.15 -4.27 -14.83
N ARG A 17 -5.43 -5.19 -15.77
CA ARG A 17 -4.65 -6.42 -15.96
C ARG A 17 -3.14 -6.15 -16.13
N ARG A 18 -2.78 -5.06 -16.81
CA ARG A 18 -1.38 -4.64 -17.02
C ARG A 18 -0.67 -4.34 -15.69
N ASP A 19 -1.37 -3.77 -14.72
CA ASP A 19 -0.79 -3.36 -13.44
C ASP A 19 -0.62 -4.58 -12.53
N ILE A 20 -1.56 -5.53 -12.56
CA ILE A 20 -1.39 -6.84 -11.91
C ILE A 20 -0.18 -7.60 -12.48
N LYS A 21 0.03 -7.57 -13.80
CA LYS A 21 1.20 -8.22 -14.43
C LYS A 21 2.51 -7.58 -13.96
N ARG A 22 2.56 -6.24 -13.89
CA ARG A 22 3.71 -5.49 -13.37
C ARG A 22 3.98 -5.83 -11.90
N ALA A 23 2.94 -5.84 -11.07
CA ALA A 23 3.05 -6.18 -9.65
C ALA A 23 3.59 -7.61 -9.46
N LYS A 24 3.11 -8.59 -10.23
CA LYS A 24 3.64 -9.96 -10.19
C LYS A 24 5.11 -10.04 -10.56
N LYS A 25 5.53 -9.34 -11.61
CA LYS A 25 6.94 -9.30 -12.03
C LYS A 25 7.83 -8.70 -10.93
N LEU A 26 7.46 -7.53 -10.43
CA LEU A 26 8.24 -6.84 -9.40
C LEU A 26 8.27 -7.62 -8.07
N ALA A 27 7.18 -8.32 -7.74
CA ALA A 27 7.12 -9.14 -6.54
C ALA A 27 8.04 -10.37 -6.66
N ALA A 28 8.12 -10.99 -7.85
CA ALA A 28 9.04 -12.08 -8.13
C ALA A 28 10.51 -11.65 -8.01
N GLU A 29 10.86 -10.47 -8.54
CA GLU A 29 12.20 -9.88 -8.41
C GLU A 29 12.60 -9.64 -6.93
N ARG A 30 11.62 -9.43 -6.06
CA ARG A 30 11.82 -9.19 -4.61
C ARG A 30 11.63 -10.45 -3.74
N GLY A 31 11.32 -11.60 -4.34
CA GLY A 31 11.07 -12.84 -3.60
C GLY A 31 9.84 -12.81 -2.69
N ILE A 32 8.82 -11.98 -3.00
CA ILE A 32 7.59 -11.85 -2.20
C ILE A 32 6.32 -12.10 -3.03
N GLY A 33 5.19 -12.35 -2.36
CA GLY A 33 3.89 -12.44 -3.01
C GLY A 33 3.40 -11.08 -3.55
N TYR A 34 2.75 -11.07 -4.72
CA TYR A 34 2.27 -9.82 -5.33
C TYR A 34 1.23 -9.08 -4.47
N GLN A 35 0.44 -9.79 -3.66
CA GLN A 35 -0.49 -9.19 -2.69
C GLN A 35 0.26 -8.43 -1.58
N THR A 36 1.36 -9.00 -1.08
CA THR A 36 2.24 -8.35 -0.09
C THR A 36 2.88 -7.10 -0.68
N LEU A 37 3.38 -7.18 -1.92
CA LEU A 37 3.91 -6.03 -2.63
C LEU A 37 2.86 -4.91 -2.75
N LEU A 38 1.65 -5.24 -3.21
CA LEU A 38 0.56 -4.26 -3.36
C LEU A 38 0.21 -3.61 -2.01
N ARG A 39 0.13 -4.39 -0.93
CA ARG A 39 -0.10 -3.87 0.42
C ARG A 39 1.01 -2.89 0.83
N GLN A 40 2.28 -3.24 0.63
CA GLN A 40 3.41 -2.36 0.95
C GLN A 40 3.37 -1.06 0.15
N LEU A 41 3.09 -1.14 -1.15
CA LEU A 41 2.99 0.03 -2.02
C LEU A 41 1.85 0.97 -1.59
N VAL A 42 0.68 0.42 -1.27
CA VAL A 42 -0.45 1.22 -0.77
C VAL A 42 -0.09 1.90 0.55
N GLN A 43 0.48 1.16 1.50
CA GLN A 43 0.90 1.71 2.78
C GLN A 43 1.94 2.84 2.61
N SER A 44 3.01 2.58 1.85
CA SER A 44 4.05 3.59 1.60
C SER A 44 3.53 4.83 0.86
N ALA A 45 2.55 4.66 -0.04
CA ALA A 45 1.92 5.80 -0.71
C ALA A 45 1.12 6.64 0.29
N LEU A 46 0.28 6.00 1.13
CA LEU A 46 -0.49 6.69 2.16
C LEU A 46 0.41 7.43 3.15
N ASP A 47 1.49 6.81 3.61
CA ASP A 47 2.44 7.43 4.54
C ASP A 47 3.09 8.69 3.93
N ARG A 48 3.41 8.66 2.62
CA ARG A 48 3.94 9.82 1.88
C ARG A 48 2.91 10.94 1.76
N GLU A 49 1.67 10.59 1.42
CA GLU A 49 0.57 11.56 1.30
C GLU A 49 0.27 12.20 2.66
N ILE A 50 0.24 11.43 3.75
CA ILE A 50 0.05 11.96 5.10
C ILE A 50 1.22 12.88 5.50
N ALA A 51 2.46 12.47 5.23
CA ALA A 51 3.63 13.29 5.51
C ALA A 51 3.64 14.59 4.69
N SER A 52 3.13 14.57 3.46
CA SER A 52 2.96 15.76 2.63
C SER A 52 1.80 16.63 3.10
N ALA A 53 0.66 16.04 3.45
CA ALA A 53 -0.50 16.76 3.97
C ALA A 53 -0.20 17.42 5.32
N GLY A 54 0.63 16.80 6.16
CA GLY A 54 1.16 17.42 7.38
C GLY A 54 2.02 18.67 7.12
N ARG A 55 2.58 18.84 5.91
CA ARG A 55 3.24 20.09 5.49
C ARG A 55 2.25 21.15 4.98
N LEU A 56 1.09 20.74 4.48
CA LEU A 56 0.09 21.65 3.89
C LEU A 56 -0.83 22.32 4.93
N ILE A 57 -0.78 21.95 6.21
CA ILE A 57 -1.62 22.54 7.28
C ILE A 57 -0.88 23.65 8.05
N PHE A 58 0.42 23.85 7.81
CA PHE A 58 1.25 24.83 8.55
C PHE A 58 2.02 25.81 7.66
N GLU A 59 1.67 25.94 6.38
CA GLU A 59 2.12 27.04 5.51
C GLU A 59 0.97 27.99 5.18
#